data_AF-A0A970LZL8-F1
#
_entry.id   AF-A0A970LZL8-F1
#
_cell.length_a   1.000
_cell.length_b   1.000
_cell.length_c   1.000
_cell.angle_alpha   90.00
_cell.angle_beta   90.00
_cell.angle_gamma   90.00
#
_symmetry.space_group_name_H-M   'P 1'
#
loop_
_entity.id
_entity.type
_entity.pdbx_description
1 polymer ?
#
loop_
_entity_poly.entity_id
_entity_poly.type
_entity_poly.pdbx_seq_one_letter_code
_entity_poly.pdbx_strand_id
1 'polypeptide(L)' 'MPISNQELRKAGLKVTLPRIKILELLENSKQHHLSAEDIYKTLLDQGEDVGLATVYRVLTQFEAA' A
#
# COMPACT_ATOMS: atom_id res chain seq x y z
N MET A 1 16.00 -8.49 3.39
CA MET A 1 14.99 -7.84 2.54
C MET A 1 13.77 -7.59 3.42
N PRO A 2 13.11 -6.43 3.35
CA PRO A 2 11.88 -6.20 4.13
C PRO A 2 10.82 -7.24 3.72
N ILE A 3 10.06 -7.74 4.70
CA ILE A 3 9.07 -8.82 4.54
C ILE A 3 8.07 -8.47 3.42
N SER A 4 7.63 -7.22 3.37
CA SER A 4 6.69 -6.69 2.39
C SER A 4 7.15 -6.85 0.92
N ASN A 5 8.47 -6.91 0.65
CA ASN A 5 8.98 -7.19 -0.71
C ASN A 5 8.79 -8.65 -1.13
N GLN A 6 8.85 -9.58 -0.19
CA GLN A 6 8.69 -11.01 -0.48
C GLN A 6 7.22 -11.31 -0.76
N GLU A 7 6.30 -10.74 0.02
CA GLU A 7 4.85 -10.92 -0.19
C GLU A 7 4.40 -10.38 -1.55
N LEU A 8 4.87 -9.19 -1.95
CA LEU A 8 4.58 -8.65 -3.28
C LEU A 8 5.07 -9.58 -4.41
N ARG A 9 6.28 -10.17 -4.27
CA ARG A 9 6.81 -11.10 -5.27
C ARG A 9 6.02 -12.41 -5.33
N LYS A 10 5.63 -12.95 -4.17
CA LYS A 10 4.80 -14.17 -4.08
C LYS A 10 3.44 -13.96 -4.74
N ALA A 11 2.86 -12.78 -4.57
CA ALA A 11 1.60 -12.37 -5.20
C ALA A 11 1.76 -12.00 -6.70
N GLY A 12 2.93 -12.19 -7.31
CA GLY A 12 3.18 -11.85 -8.73
C GLY A 12 3.21 -10.34 -9.02
N LEU A 13 3.21 -9.49 -7.99
CA LEU A 13 3.22 -8.04 -8.12
C LEU A 13 4.65 -7.52 -8.22
N LYS A 14 4.93 -6.72 -9.25
CA LYS A 14 6.20 -5.98 -9.35
C LYS A 14 6.41 -5.14 -8.08
N VAL A 15 7.58 -5.26 -7.47
CA VAL A 15 7.97 -4.46 -6.31
C VAL A 15 8.16 -3.01 -6.74
N THR A 16 7.36 -2.11 -6.17
CA THR A 16 7.39 -0.66 -6.43
C THR A 16 7.18 0.08 -5.11
N LEU A 17 7.75 1.27 -4.96
CA LEU A 17 7.65 2.05 -3.73
C LEU A 17 6.20 2.29 -3.25
N PRO A 18 5.23 2.68 -4.10
CA PRO A 18 3.85 2.86 -3.65
C PRO A 18 3.22 1.59 -3.06
N ARG A 19 3.48 0.42 -3.68
CA ARG A 19 3.00 -0.87 -3.17
C ARG A 19 3.61 -1.23 -1.81
N ILE A 20 4.91 -0.98 -1.65
CA ILE A 20 5.60 -1.23 -0.38
C ILE A 20 4.98 -0.36 0.72
N LYS A 21 4.87 0.96 0.47
CA LYS A 21 4.34 1.91 1.45
C LYS A 21 2.90 1.61 1.87
N ILE A 22 2.03 1.29 0.90
CA ILE A 22 0.64 0.93 1.18
C ILE A 22 0.57 -0.38 1.97
N LEU A 23 1.38 -1.39 1.60
CA LEU A 23 1.41 -2.67 2.32
C LEU A 23 1.93 -2.50 3.75
N GLU A 24 3.05 -1.79 3.94
CA GLU A 24 3.60 -1.47 5.27
C GLU A 24 2.59 -0.71 6.13
N LEU A 25 1.86 0.25 5.55
CA LEU A 25 0.84 1.00 6.26
C LEU A 25 -0.32 0.09 6.71
N LEU A 26 -0.80 -0.81 5.84
CA LEU A 26 -1.84 -1.78 6.17
C LEU A 26 -1.40 -2.76 7.26
N GLU A 27 -0.15 -3.25 7.21
CA GLU A 27 0.43 -4.17 8.20
C GLU A 27 0.61 -3.51 9.58
N ASN A 28 0.92 -2.22 9.62
CA ASN A 28 1.20 -1.48 10.86
C ASN A 28 0.01 -0.69 11.41
N SER A 29 -1.09 -0.60 10.68
CA SER A 29 -2.29 0.13 11.12
C SER A 29 -2.93 -0.53 12.33
N LYS A 30 -3.16 0.24 13.39
CA LYS A 30 -3.97 -0.21 14.54
C LYS A 30 -5.45 -0.34 14.18
N GLN A 31 -5.91 0.31 13.11
CA GLN A 31 -7.26 0.23 12.59
C GLN A 31 -7.31 -0.82 11.48
N HIS A 32 -8.11 -1.87 11.68
CA HIS A 32 -8.19 -3.00 10.73
C HIS A 32 -8.83 -2.66 9.38
N HIS A 33 -9.62 -1.58 9.30
CA HIS A 33 -10.31 -1.18 8.08
C HIS A 33 -9.97 0.27 7.76
N LEU A 34 -9.20 0.48 6.71
CA LEU A 34 -8.85 1.80 6.19
C LEU A 34 -9.50 1.97 4.83
N SER A 35 -10.12 3.14 4.60
CA SER A 35 -10.52 3.53 3.24
C SER A 35 -9.29 3.91 2.40
N ALA A 36 -9.46 3.98 1.08
CA ALA A 36 -8.40 4.46 0.20
C ALA A 36 -8.02 5.91 0.53
N GLU A 37 -9.00 6.73 0.92
CA GLU A 37 -8.82 8.10 1.36
C GLU A 37 -8.04 8.19 2.67
N ASP A 38 -8.25 7.28 3.63
CA ASP A 38 -7.48 7.23 4.88
C ASP A 38 -6.01 6.90 4.62
N ILE A 39 -5.76 5.93 3.74
CA ILE A 39 -4.40 5.55 3.32
C ILE A 39 -3.73 6.71 2.61
N TYR A 40 -4.44 7.35 1.67
CA TYR A 40 -3.93 8.52 0.96
C TYR A 40 -3.56 9.66 1.90
N LYS A 41 -4.46 10.04 2.83
CA LYS A 41 -4.19 11.09 3.82
C LYS A 41 -2.98 10.76 4.68
N THR A 42 -2.89 9.52 5.16
CA THR A 42 -1.76 9.08 5.97
C THR A 42 -0.44 9.15 5.21
N LEU A 43 -0.41 8.75 3.94
CA LEU A 43 0.79 8.85 3.09
C LEU A 43 1.15 10.31 2.79
N LEU A 44 0.15 11.16 2.54
CA LEU A 44 0.33 12.60 2.34
C LEU A 44 0.93 13.27 3.59
N ASP A 45 0.44 12.92 4.78
CA ASP A 45 0.93 13.44 6.06
C ASP A 45 2.38 12.98 6.35
N GLN A 46 2.78 11.83 5.78
CA GLN A 46 4.15 11.32 5.83
C GLN A 46 5.07 11.95 4.76
N GLY A 47 4.54 12.82 3.89
CA GLY A 47 5.29 13.46 2.81
C GLY A 47 5.58 12.56 1.62
N GLU A 48 4.85 11.44 1.48
CA GLU A 48 5.01 10.51 0.36
C GLU A 48 4.32 11.05 -0.91
N ASP A 49 5.01 10.96 -2.05
CA ASP A 49 4.46 11.36 -3.35
C ASP A 49 3.63 10.20 -3.96
N VAL A 50 2.47 9.94 -3.34
CA VAL A 50 1.51 8.92 -3.80
C VAL A 50 0.13 9.55 -3.94
N GLY A 51 -0.31 9.75 -5.19
CA GLY A 51 -1.65 10.27 -5.48
C GLY A 51 -2.78 9.26 -5.16
N LEU A 52 -3.96 9.78 -4.82
CA LEU A 52 -5.15 8.98 -4.48
C LEU A 52 -5.52 7.92 -5.54
N ALA A 53 -5.47 8.26 -6.83
CA ALA A 53 -5.74 7.31 -7.91
C ALA A 53 -4.76 6.12 -7.92
N THR A 54 -3.50 6.36 -7.53
CA THR A 54 -2.50 5.30 -7.38
C THR A 54 -2.84 4.40 -6.19
N VAL A 55 -3.32 4.98 -5.07
CA VAL A 55 -3.78 4.20 -3.91
C VAL A 55 -4.90 3.25 -4.31
N TYR A 56 -5.96 3.74 -4.96
CA TYR A 56 -7.05 2.89 -5.44
C TYR A 56 -6.56 1.76 -6.34
N ARG A 57 -5.75 2.07 -7.36
CA ARG A 57 -5.22 1.06 -8.28
C ARG A 57 -4.40 0.00 -7.55
N VAL A 58 -3.59 0.39 -6.57
CA VAL A 58 -2.81 -0.56 -5.77
C VAL A 58 -3.72 -1.43 -4.91
N LEU A 59 -4.72 -0.87 -4.24
CA LEU A 59 -5.67 -1.64 -3.43
C LEU A 59 -6.46 -2.64 -4.29
N THR A 60 -6.96 -2.25 -5.46
CA THR A 60 -7.61 -3.17 -6.41
C THR A 60 -6.66 -4.28 -6.85
N GLN A 61 -5.38 -3.97 -7.06
CA GLN A 61 -4.38 -4.98 -7.42
C GLN A 61 -4.01 -5.92 -6.26
N PHE A 62 -4.12 -5.46 -5.02
CA PHE A 62 -3.90 -6.29 -3.83
C PHE A 62 -5.07 -7.24 -3.58
N GLU A 63 -6.31 -6.79 -3.83
CA GLU A 63 -7.49 -7.64 -3.68
C GLU A 63 -7.54 -8.77 -4.72
N ALA A 64 -7.05 -8.51 -5.94
CA ALA A 64 -7.08 -9.48 -7.04
C ALA A 64 -5.91 -10.49 -7.06
N ALA A 65 -4.93 -10.37 -6.15
CA ALA A 65 -3.69 -11.16 -6.15
C ALA A 65 -3.66 -12.20 -5.03
#